data_AF-A0A366HW26-F1
#
_entry.id   AF-A0A366HW26-F1
#
_cell.length_a   1.000
_cell.length_b   1.000
_cell.length_c   1.000
_cell.angle_alpha   90.00
_cell.angle_beta   90.00
_cell.angle_gamma   90.00
#
_symmetry.space_group_name_H-M   'P 1'
#
loop_
_entity.id
_entity.type
_entity.pdbx_description
1 polymer ?
#
loop_
_entity_poly.entity_id
_entity_poly.type
_entity_poly.pdbx_seq_one_letter_code
_entity_poly.pdbx_strand_id
1 'polypeptide(L)'
;MIHDMHYQACKDVYLIDKFEAKEVTEIASQIHSKSPVDYVFSFIEEGLYPAAYLAKELKIEGMDYDVHRLCLDKTIMRGKFKNTKFSISYLKTNSKNQAFYFFREHKRIVIKDPSGCGSENVYICNTDEEFSYAWLKTANLKNEIRLLEEFLDGREYSLETLSLNGHHNFIGATKTFLYPGHLNNCAYYRSTFVSPGLLPGKGDAVLINCLTF
;
A
#
# COMPACT_ATOMS: atom_id res chain seq x y z
N MET A 1 4.69 -23.28 -17.63
CA MET A 1 5.57 -23.86 -16.59
C MET A 1 5.26 -23.38 -15.17
N ILE A 2 4.76 -22.16 -14.93
CA ILE A 2 4.30 -21.74 -13.57
C ILE A 2 2.96 -22.41 -13.18
N HIS A 3 2.13 -22.81 -14.15
CA HIS A 3 0.84 -23.46 -13.86
C HIS A 3 0.97 -24.81 -13.14
N ASP A 4 1.96 -25.65 -13.47
CA ASP A 4 1.97 -27.05 -13.00
C ASP A 4 2.22 -27.20 -11.49
N MET A 5 3.02 -26.32 -10.87
CA MET A 5 3.33 -26.42 -9.44
C MET A 5 2.13 -26.06 -8.55
N HIS A 6 1.31 -25.08 -8.94
CA HIS A 6 0.12 -24.71 -8.17
C HIS A 6 -0.94 -25.82 -8.23
N TYR A 7 -1.17 -26.44 -9.39
CA TYR A 7 -2.08 -27.57 -9.51
C TYR A 7 -1.62 -28.80 -8.71
N GLN A 8 -0.31 -28.97 -8.50
CA GLN A 8 0.23 -30.06 -7.69
C GLN A 8 0.18 -29.79 -6.18
N ALA A 9 0.27 -28.52 -5.77
CA ALA A 9 0.28 -28.13 -4.36
C ALA A 9 -1.13 -27.95 -3.77
N CYS A 10 -2.13 -27.69 -4.63
CA CYS A 10 -3.50 -27.46 -4.21
C CYS A 10 -4.34 -28.74 -4.27
N LYS A 11 -5.19 -28.95 -3.27
CA LYS A 11 -6.23 -30.00 -3.32
C LYS A 11 -7.24 -29.73 -4.44
N ASP A 12 -7.65 -28.47 -4.56
CA ASP A 12 -8.63 -27.99 -5.52
C ASP A 12 -8.15 -26.64 -6.08
N VAL A 13 -8.38 -26.39 -7.37
CA VAL A 13 -8.07 -25.11 -8.02
C VAL A 13 -9.32 -24.58 -8.70
N TYR A 14 -9.68 -23.34 -8.38
CA TYR A 14 -10.84 -22.66 -8.93
C TYR A 14 -10.36 -21.48 -9.78
N LEU A 15 -10.80 -21.45 -11.04
CA LEU A 15 -10.56 -20.33 -11.93
C LEU A 15 -11.65 -19.28 -11.69
N ILE A 16 -11.23 -18.02 -11.58
CA ILE A 16 -12.10 -16.86 -11.38
C ILE A 16 -11.74 -15.87 -12.48
N ASP A 17 -12.75 -15.40 -13.20
CA ASP A 17 -12.53 -14.53 -14.36
C ASP A 17 -12.20 -13.11 -13.92
N LYS A 18 -12.90 -12.60 -12.89
CA LYS A 18 -12.58 -11.31 -12.27
C LYS A 18 -12.25 -11.50 -10.81
N PHE A 19 -11.05 -11.05 -10.43
CA PHE A 19 -10.60 -11.09 -9.05
C PHE A 19 -11.23 -9.97 -8.19
N GLU A 20 -12.55 -9.80 -8.31
CA GLU A 20 -13.34 -8.85 -7.54
C GLU A 20 -13.93 -9.51 -6.30
N ALA A 21 -14.00 -8.75 -5.20
CA ALA A 21 -14.39 -9.29 -3.89
C ALA A 21 -15.75 -10.01 -3.90
N LYS A 22 -16.74 -9.55 -4.68
CA LYS A 22 -18.06 -10.20 -4.76
C LYS A 22 -18.00 -11.56 -5.44
N GLU A 23 -17.38 -11.62 -6.63
CA GLU A 23 -17.26 -12.86 -7.41
C GLU A 23 -16.44 -13.92 -6.65
N VAL A 24 -15.33 -13.50 -6.04
CA VAL A 24 -14.52 -14.35 -5.16
C VAL A 24 -15.36 -14.88 -3.99
N THR A 25 -16.21 -14.04 -3.39
CA THR A 25 -17.05 -14.44 -2.25
C THR A 25 -18.15 -15.42 -2.63
N GLU A 26 -18.78 -15.25 -3.78
CA GLU A 26 -19.81 -16.17 -4.27
C GLU A 26 -19.25 -17.58 -4.47
N ILE A 27 -18.09 -17.69 -5.14
CA ILE A 27 -17.42 -18.97 -5.38
C ILE A 27 -16.94 -19.58 -4.06
N ALA A 28 -16.27 -18.79 -3.22
CA ALA A 28 -15.78 -19.26 -1.93
C ALA A 28 -16.90 -19.71 -0.98
N SER A 29 -18.07 -19.06 -1.00
CA SER A 29 -19.24 -19.49 -0.22
C SER A 29 -19.71 -20.88 -0.62
N GLN A 30 -19.73 -21.18 -1.93
CA GLN A 30 -20.09 -22.49 -2.43
C GLN A 30 -19.07 -23.56 -2.00
N ILE A 31 -17.77 -23.22 -2.03
CA ILE A 31 -16.69 -24.11 -1.57
C ILE A 31 -16.85 -24.38 -0.07
N HIS A 32 -16.94 -23.32 0.74
CA HIS A 32 -17.06 -23.40 2.19
C HIS A 32 -18.27 -24.23 2.64
N SER A 33 -19.40 -24.13 1.93
CA SER A 33 -20.60 -24.93 2.25
C SER A 33 -20.42 -26.44 2.03
N LYS A 34 -19.52 -26.85 1.12
CA LYS A 34 -19.23 -28.26 0.79
C LYS A 34 -18.06 -28.81 1.60
N SER A 35 -17.04 -27.97 1.79
CA SER A 35 -15.82 -28.27 2.52
C SER A 35 -15.44 -27.00 3.29
N PRO A 36 -15.77 -26.91 4.59
CA PRO A 36 -15.45 -25.75 5.40
C PRO A 36 -13.97 -25.37 5.30
N VAL A 37 -13.75 -24.07 5.17
CA VAL A 37 -12.44 -23.43 5.09
C VAL A 37 -12.24 -22.65 6.39
N ASP A 38 -11.13 -22.91 7.07
CA ASP A 38 -10.83 -22.26 8.35
C ASP A 38 -10.16 -20.88 8.17
N TYR A 39 -9.30 -20.74 7.14
CA TYR A 39 -8.48 -19.55 6.91
C TYR A 39 -8.48 -19.09 5.45
N VAL A 40 -8.40 -17.76 5.24
CA VAL A 40 -8.16 -17.15 3.93
C VAL A 40 -7.04 -16.12 3.98
N PHE A 41 -6.15 -16.15 2.97
CA PHE A 41 -5.10 -15.14 2.76
C PHE A 41 -4.75 -15.01 1.28
N SER A 42 -4.08 -13.92 0.93
CA SER A 42 -3.52 -13.65 -0.41
C SER A 42 -2.07 -13.23 -0.29
N PHE A 43 -1.24 -13.62 -1.26
CA PHE A 43 0.15 -13.16 -1.38
C PHE A 43 0.35 -12.08 -2.44
N ILE A 44 -0.72 -11.70 -3.13
CA ILE A 44 -0.69 -10.65 -4.16
C ILE A 44 -1.52 -9.47 -3.71
N GLU A 45 -1.03 -8.25 -3.99
CA GLU A 45 -1.63 -6.96 -3.59
C GLU A 45 -3.12 -6.88 -3.97
N GLU A 46 -3.43 -7.19 -5.24
CA GLU A 46 -4.79 -7.15 -5.79
C GLU A 46 -5.75 -8.09 -5.06
N GLY A 47 -5.20 -9.16 -4.47
CA GLY A 47 -5.99 -10.16 -3.78
C GLY A 47 -6.14 -9.95 -2.28
N LEU A 48 -5.42 -8.99 -1.70
CA LEU A 48 -5.50 -8.74 -0.28
C LEU A 48 -6.90 -8.23 0.13
N TYR A 49 -7.49 -7.32 -0.67
CA TYR A 49 -8.85 -6.81 -0.41
C TYR A 49 -9.93 -7.89 -0.55
N PRO A 50 -10.00 -8.66 -1.66
CA PRO A 50 -10.90 -9.80 -1.77
C PRO A 50 -10.78 -10.79 -0.61
N ALA A 51 -9.55 -11.14 -0.18
CA ALA A 51 -9.32 -12.07 0.92
C ALA A 51 -9.86 -11.53 2.26
N ALA A 52 -9.55 -10.27 2.60
CA ALA A 52 -10.03 -9.66 3.84
C ALA A 52 -11.56 -9.46 3.84
N TYR A 53 -12.14 -9.11 2.69
CA TYR A 53 -13.59 -9.04 2.51
C TYR A 53 -14.24 -10.42 2.72
N LEU A 54 -13.67 -11.45 2.09
CA LEU A 54 -14.15 -12.82 2.20
C LEU A 54 -14.14 -13.34 3.65
N ALA A 55 -13.04 -13.12 4.37
CA ALA A 55 -12.90 -13.49 5.78
C ALA A 55 -14.05 -12.91 6.62
N LYS A 56 -14.35 -11.63 6.42
CA LYS A 56 -15.42 -10.91 7.12
C LYS A 56 -16.81 -11.43 6.77
N GLU A 57 -17.10 -11.65 5.48
CA GLU A 57 -18.42 -12.12 5.03
C GLU A 57 -18.72 -13.55 5.48
N LEU A 58 -17.73 -14.46 5.36
CA LEU A 58 -17.88 -15.86 5.79
C LEU A 58 -17.68 -16.08 7.29
N LYS A 59 -17.21 -15.06 8.02
CA LYS A 59 -16.84 -15.15 9.44
C LYS A 59 -15.82 -16.27 9.70
N ILE A 60 -14.81 -16.32 8.84
CA ILE A 60 -13.66 -17.24 8.97
C ILE A 60 -12.40 -16.44 9.29
N GLU A 61 -11.36 -17.12 9.75
CA GLU A 61 -10.10 -16.48 10.11
C GLU A 61 -9.37 -15.97 8.86
N GLY A 62 -8.66 -14.85 9.01
CA GLY A 62 -7.96 -14.22 7.91
C GLY A 62 -7.57 -12.78 8.23
N MET A 63 -7.15 -12.05 7.21
CA MET A 63 -6.77 -10.66 7.38
C MET A 63 -7.96 -9.80 7.82
N ASP A 64 -7.71 -8.94 8.82
CA ASP A 64 -8.72 -8.00 9.31
C ASP A 64 -9.11 -7.00 8.20
N TYR A 65 -10.40 -6.98 7.88
CA TYR A 65 -10.98 -6.13 6.84
C TYR A 65 -10.78 -4.63 7.11
N ASP A 66 -10.96 -4.20 8.36
CA ASP A 66 -10.89 -2.77 8.72
C ASP A 66 -9.43 -2.29 8.73
N VAL A 67 -8.49 -3.14 9.17
CA VAL A 67 -7.04 -2.90 9.05
C VAL A 67 -6.65 -2.82 7.57
N HIS A 68 -7.08 -3.77 6.74
CA HIS A 68 -6.78 -3.75 5.32
C HIS A 68 -7.30 -2.47 4.65
N ARG A 69 -8.56 -2.10 4.94
CA ARG A 69 -9.17 -0.87 4.40
C ARG A 69 -8.42 0.38 4.83
N LEU A 70 -7.90 0.40 6.06
CA LEU A 70 -7.06 1.49 6.57
C LEU A 70 -5.76 1.61 5.76
N CYS A 71 -5.12 0.49 5.42
CA CYS A 71 -3.86 0.46 4.67
C CYS A 71 -4.02 0.85 3.18
N LEU A 72 -5.17 0.56 2.57
CA LEU A 72 -5.42 0.88 1.16
C LEU A 72 -5.55 2.39 0.87
N ASP A 73 -6.26 3.13 1.72
CA ASP A 73 -6.45 4.58 1.52
C ASP A 73 -5.40 5.35 2.30
N LYS A 74 -4.47 5.97 1.56
CA LYS A 74 -3.38 6.75 2.15
C LYS A 74 -3.90 7.91 3.01
N THR A 75 -5.06 8.47 2.70
CA THR A 75 -5.69 9.50 3.54
C THR A 75 -6.09 8.95 4.90
N ILE A 76 -6.74 7.79 4.92
CA ILE A 76 -7.19 7.16 6.16
C ILE A 76 -5.97 6.80 7.00
N MET A 77 -4.96 6.21 6.37
CA MET A 77 -3.67 5.92 7.00
C MET A 77 -3.02 7.18 7.60
N ARG A 78 -2.94 8.30 6.87
CA ARG A 78 -2.40 9.57 7.39
C ARG A 78 -3.21 10.10 8.56
N GLY A 79 -4.54 9.99 8.50
CA GLY A 79 -5.42 10.31 9.62
C GLY A 79 -5.11 9.50 10.87
N LYS A 80 -4.79 8.20 10.71
CA LYS A 80 -4.41 7.32 11.82
C LYS A 80 -3.06 7.70 12.46
N PHE A 81 -2.11 8.18 11.67
CA PHE A 81 -0.80 8.62 12.17
C PHE A 81 -0.79 10.04 12.74
N LYS A 82 -1.90 10.79 12.62
CA LYS A 82 -2.00 12.14 13.17
C LYS A 82 -1.67 12.15 14.67
N ASN A 83 -0.91 13.14 15.11
CA ASN A 83 -0.43 13.31 16.50
C ASN A 83 0.51 12.19 17.00
N THR A 84 0.99 11.32 16.11
CA THR A 84 2.08 10.38 16.43
C THR A 84 3.41 10.94 15.95
N LYS A 85 4.52 10.31 16.34
CA LYS A 85 5.85 10.63 15.81
C LYS A 85 6.01 10.35 14.30
N PHE A 86 5.06 9.64 13.69
CA PHE A 86 5.02 9.32 12.27
C PHE A 86 4.10 10.27 11.47
N SER A 87 3.57 11.30 12.12
CA SER A 87 2.77 12.32 11.45
C SER A 87 3.66 13.15 10.52
N ILE A 88 3.14 13.43 9.33
CA ILE A 88 3.75 14.34 8.34
C ILE A 88 2.70 15.38 7.92
N SER A 89 3.14 16.49 7.35
CA SER A 89 2.25 17.46 6.71
C SER A 89 1.68 16.88 5.42
N TYR A 90 0.36 16.94 5.27
CA TYR A 90 -0.34 16.45 4.08
C TYR A 90 -1.60 17.26 3.79
N LEU A 91 -2.02 17.25 2.52
CA LEU A 91 -3.25 17.88 2.04
C LEU A 91 -3.98 16.94 1.09
N LYS A 92 -5.23 16.64 1.39
CA LYS A 92 -6.17 16.00 0.45
C LYS A 92 -7.04 17.08 -0.18
N THR A 93 -6.96 17.25 -1.50
CA THR A 93 -7.73 18.28 -2.19
C THR A 93 -7.98 17.96 -3.66
N ASN A 94 -9.05 18.52 -4.21
CA ASN A 94 -9.26 18.65 -5.66
C ASN A 94 -9.02 20.10 -6.14
N SER A 95 -8.68 21.03 -5.24
CA SER A 95 -8.42 22.43 -5.56
C SER A 95 -6.95 22.65 -5.91
N LYS A 96 -6.69 22.99 -7.18
CA LYS A 96 -5.34 23.33 -7.66
C LYS A 96 -4.74 24.49 -6.88
N ASN A 97 -5.54 25.47 -6.47
CA ASN A 97 -5.08 26.63 -5.70
C ASN A 97 -4.59 26.22 -4.30
N GLN A 98 -5.38 25.41 -3.57
CA GLN A 98 -4.94 24.90 -2.25
C GLN A 98 -3.67 24.06 -2.39
N ALA A 99 -3.62 23.20 -3.40
CA ALA A 99 -2.45 22.39 -3.69
C ALA A 99 -1.21 23.23 -4.02
N PHE A 100 -1.37 24.31 -4.77
CA PHE A 100 -0.29 25.23 -5.10
C PHE A 100 0.22 25.99 -3.87
N TYR A 101 -0.68 26.41 -2.96
CA TYR A 101 -0.25 27.01 -1.69
C TYR A 101 0.55 26.04 -0.84
N PHE A 102 0.10 24.79 -0.71
CA PHE A 102 0.85 23.73 -0.02
C PHE A 102 2.23 23.50 -0.65
N PHE A 103 2.31 23.48 -1.99
CA PHE A 103 3.59 23.41 -2.69
C PHE A 103 4.50 24.60 -2.36
N ARG A 104 3.98 25.83 -2.31
CA ARG A 104 4.79 27.02 -1.96
C ARG A 104 5.29 27.00 -0.53
N GLU A 105 4.52 26.45 0.39
CA GLU A 105 4.90 26.30 1.80
C GLU A 105 6.05 25.31 1.96
N HIS A 106 5.93 24.13 1.36
CA HIS A 106 6.89 23.03 1.56
C HIS A 106 8.08 23.03 0.60
N LYS A 107 8.01 23.74 -0.54
CA LYS A 107 9.01 23.82 -1.63
C LYS A 107 9.31 22.50 -2.36
N ARG A 108 9.19 21.36 -1.68
CA ARG A 108 9.35 20.03 -2.22
C ARG A 108 8.26 19.12 -1.68
N ILE A 109 7.44 18.59 -2.56
CA ILE A 109 6.27 17.79 -2.19
C ILE A 109 6.18 16.51 -3.00
N VAL A 110 5.36 15.58 -2.52
CA VAL A 110 4.91 14.41 -3.28
C VAL A 110 3.43 14.59 -3.61
N ILE A 111 3.04 14.40 -4.88
CA ILE A 111 1.64 14.36 -5.31
C ILE A 111 1.29 12.94 -5.79
N LYS A 112 0.19 12.38 -5.29
CA LYS A 112 -0.26 11.02 -5.63
C LYS A 112 -1.77 10.83 -5.55
N ASP A 113 -2.26 9.75 -6.16
CA ASP A 113 -3.63 9.26 -5.95
C ASP A 113 -3.74 8.66 -4.52
N PRO A 114 -4.73 9.09 -3.70
CA PRO A 114 -4.96 8.50 -2.38
C PRO A 114 -5.16 6.97 -2.37
N SER A 115 -5.75 6.43 -3.44
CA SER A 115 -6.15 5.02 -3.57
C SER A 115 -5.28 4.18 -4.53
N GLY A 116 -4.29 4.78 -5.19
CA GLY A 116 -3.41 4.05 -6.11
C GLY A 116 -2.48 3.05 -5.39
N CYS A 117 -2.00 2.01 -6.07
CA CYS A 117 -1.01 1.06 -5.55
C CYS A 117 0.28 1.10 -6.41
N GLY A 118 1.33 0.38 -6.00
CA GLY A 118 2.50 0.13 -6.86
C GLY A 118 3.38 1.32 -7.21
N SER A 119 3.31 2.43 -6.48
CA SER A 119 3.99 3.71 -6.83
C SER A 119 3.57 4.31 -8.18
N GLU A 120 2.48 3.83 -8.77
CA GLU A 120 1.93 4.42 -9.99
C GLU A 120 1.38 5.82 -9.69
N ASN A 121 1.65 6.76 -10.60
CA ASN A 121 1.19 8.14 -10.48
C ASN A 121 1.62 8.82 -9.16
N VAL A 122 2.85 8.58 -8.72
CA VAL A 122 3.49 9.29 -7.60
C VAL A 122 4.58 10.20 -8.18
N TYR A 123 4.47 11.51 -7.93
CA TYR A 123 5.41 12.49 -8.47
C TYR A 123 6.02 13.32 -7.35
N ILE A 124 7.34 13.54 -7.43
CA ILE A 124 8.04 14.51 -6.59
C ILE A 124 8.07 15.82 -7.36
N CYS A 125 7.66 16.92 -6.72
CA CYS A 125 7.63 18.25 -7.32
C CYS A 125 8.54 19.19 -6.53
N ASN A 126 9.51 19.75 -7.23
CA ASN A 126 10.46 20.77 -6.79
C ASN A 126 10.24 22.09 -7.56
N THR A 127 9.68 22.03 -8.78
CA THR A 127 9.41 23.20 -9.62
C THR A 127 7.93 23.35 -9.98
N ASP A 128 7.57 24.53 -10.50
CA ASP A 128 6.25 24.88 -10.98
C ASP A 128 5.79 23.98 -12.14
N GLU A 129 6.72 23.64 -13.02
CA GLU A 129 6.51 22.76 -14.17
C GLU A 129 6.24 21.33 -13.70
N GLU A 130 7.04 20.82 -12.76
CA GLU A 130 6.84 19.50 -12.16
C GLU A 130 5.50 19.42 -11.42
N PHE A 131 5.15 20.46 -10.65
CA PHE A 131 3.84 20.56 -10.00
C PHE A 131 2.69 20.52 -11.01
N SER A 132 2.79 21.32 -12.07
CA SER A 132 1.74 21.41 -13.10
C SER A 132 1.57 20.08 -13.85
N TYR A 133 2.68 19.41 -14.16
CA TYR A 133 2.68 18.09 -14.77
C TYR A 133 2.06 17.03 -13.84
N ALA A 134 2.54 16.95 -12.60
CA ALA A 134 2.04 16.01 -11.61
C ALA A 134 0.54 16.22 -11.35
N TRP A 135 0.08 17.47 -11.26
CA TRP A 135 -1.33 17.78 -11.10
C TRP A 135 -2.18 17.17 -12.23
N LEU A 136 -1.74 17.29 -13.48
CA LEU A 136 -2.48 16.72 -14.62
C LEU A 136 -2.50 15.18 -14.59
N LYS A 137 -1.45 14.53 -14.09
CA LYS A 137 -1.29 13.07 -14.12
C LYS A 137 -1.89 12.31 -12.95
N THR A 138 -2.13 12.98 -11.82
CA THR A 138 -2.50 12.33 -10.55
C THR A 138 -3.98 12.43 -10.18
N ALA A 139 -4.83 12.90 -11.10
CA ALA A 139 -6.26 12.97 -10.84
C ALA A 139 -6.83 11.58 -10.57
N ASN A 140 -7.39 11.35 -9.37
CA ASN A 140 -8.20 10.16 -9.16
C ASN A 140 -9.40 10.18 -10.11
N LEU A 141 -9.68 9.07 -10.79
CA LEU A 141 -10.74 8.96 -11.80
C LEU A 141 -12.16 9.22 -11.27
N LYS A 142 -12.40 9.04 -9.97
CA LYS A 142 -13.75 9.16 -9.38
C LYS A 142 -14.13 10.59 -9.03
N ASN A 143 -13.18 11.41 -8.58
CA ASN A 143 -13.46 12.71 -7.97
C ASN A 143 -12.34 13.74 -8.10
N GLU A 144 -11.32 13.45 -8.92
CA GLU A 144 -10.14 14.29 -9.12
C GLU A 144 -9.42 14.67 -7.83
N ILE A 145 -9.58 13.88 -6.76
CA ILE A 145 -8.87 14.14 -5.50
C ILE A 145 -7.42 13.66 -5.63
N ARG A 146 -6.51 14.47 -5.08
CA ARG A 146 -5.09 14.17 -4.93
C ARG A 146 -4.70 14.24 -3.46
N LEU A 147 -3.68 13.48 -3.10
CA LEU A 147 -2.98 13.59 -1.83
C LEU A 147 -1.62 14.23 -2.08
N LEU A 148 -1.37 15.35 -1.42
CA LEU A 148 -0.09 16.03 -1.36
C LEU A 148 0.55 15.74 -0.01
N GLU A 149 1.84 15.48 0.01
CA GLU A 149 2.62 15.26 1.23
C GLU A 149 3.90 16.08 1.17
N GLU A 150 4.41 16.52 2.32
CA GLU A 150 5.78 17.01 2.38
C GLU A 150 6.75 15.91 1.93
N PHE A 151 7.81 16.30 1.22
CA PHE A 151 8.83 15.33 0.84
C PHE A 151 9.70 14.99 2.05
N LEU A 152 9.81 13.70 2.36
CA LEU A 152 10.73 13.18 3.38
C LEU A 152 12.10 12.94 2.75
N ASP A 153 13.11 13.66 3.19
CA ASP A 153 14.47 13.64 2.64
C ASP A 153 15.43 12.65 3.32
N GLY A 154 14.91 11.82 4.23
CA GLY A 154 15.65 10.74 4.87
C GLY A 154 15.82 9.50 4.00
N ARG A 155 16.31 8.44 4.64
CA ARG A 155 16.50 7.13 4.02
C ARG A 155 15.16 6.40 3.95
N GLU A 156 14.98 5.62 2.90
CA GLU A 156 13.79 4.79 2.75
C GLU A 156 14.10 3.32 3.07
N TYR A 157 13.26 2.71 3.89
CA TYR A 157 13.32 1.29 4.26
C TYR A 157 11.95 0.63 4.12
N SER A 158 11.90 -0.60 3.61
CA SER A 158 10.80 -1.53 3.81
C SER A 158 11.11 -2.44 4.99
N LEU A 159 10.16 -2.62 5.92
CA LEU A 159 10.23 -3.57 7.02
C LEU A 159 9.26 -4.71 6.74
N GLU A 160 9.76 -5.93 6.76
CA GLU A 160 8.96 -7.15 6.73
C GLU A 160 8.65 -7.56 8.18
N THR A 161 7.37 -7.69 8.50
CA THR A 161 6.90 -8.03 9.83
C THR A 161 5.85 -9.14 9.81
N LEU A 162 5.84 -9.97 10.85
CA LEU A 162 4.82 -10.98 11.14
C LEU A 162 4.07 -10.59 12.40
N SER A 163 2.81 -10.25 12.25
CA SER A 163 1.94 -9.89 13.37
C SER A 163 1.14 -11.09 13.83
N LEU A 164 1.29 -11.49 15.10
CA LEU A 164 0.58 -12.61 15.73
C LEU A 164 0.06 -12.18 17.10
N ASN A 165 -1.23 -12.36 17.36
CA ASN A 165 -1.87 -12.04 18.65
C ASN A 165 -1.57 -10.61 19.15
N GLY A 166 -1.55 -9.63 18.23
CA GLY A 166 -1.22 -8.23 18.56
C GLY A 166 0.28 -7.95 18.78
N HIS A 167 1.15 -8.94 18.58
CA HIS A 167 2.59 -8.80 18.65
C HIS A 167 3.22 -8.74 17.26
N HIS A 168 3.93 -7.66 16.97
CA HIS A 168 4.64 -7.46 15.70
C HIS A 168 6.07 -8.01 15.79
N ASN A 169 6.36 -9.07 15.06
CA ASN A 169 7.68 -9.68 14.97
C ASN A 169 8.42 -9.12 13.76
N PHE A 170 9.56 -8.48 13.99
CA PHE A 170 10.42 -8.00 12.90
C PHE A 170 11.13 -9.18 12.24
N ILE A 171 10.96 -9.33 10.92
CA ILE A 171 11.62 -10.37 10.13
C ILE A 171 12.87 -9.81 9.47
N GLY A 172 12.77 -8.66 8.81
CA GLY A 172 13.88 -8.09 8.07
C GLY A 172 13.57 -6.70 7.55
N ALA A 173 14.63 -5.99 7.15
CA ALA A 173 14.52 -4.68 6.54
C ALA A 173 15.29 -4.64 5.22
N THR A 174 14.70 -3.97 4.24
CA THR A 174 15.25 -3.71 2.92
C THR A 174 15.40 -2.21 2.74
N LYS A 175 16.60 -1.74 2.41
CA LYS A 175 16.81 -0.33 2.05
C LYS A 175 16.44 -0.09 0.58
N THR A 176 15.70 0.99 0.33
CA THR A 176 15.34 1.42 -1.03
C THR A 176 16.27 2.54 -1.50
N PHE A 177 16.60 2.54 -2.80
CA PHE A 177 17.38 3.60 -3.42
C PHE A 177 16.61 4.22 -4.59
N LEU A 178 16.50 5.55 -4.58
CA LEU A 178 15.94 6.32 -5.69
C LEU A 178 17.07 6.67 -6.67
N TYR A 179 16.95 6.26 -7.94
CA TYR A 179 17.88 6.68 -8.99
C TYR A 179 17.45 8.04 -9.55
N PRO A 180 18.37 9.02 -9.64
CA PRO A 180 18.07 10.30 -10.30
C PRO A 180 17.77 10.09 -11.79
N GLY A 181 16.70 10.69 -12.31
CA GLY A 181 16.50 10.86 -13.76
C GLY A 181 15.34 10.08 -14.41
N HIS A 182 14.45 9.44 -13.67
CA HIS A 182 13.17 8.96 -14.22
C HIS A 182 12.06 9.93 -13.84
N LEU A 183 11.35 10.45 -14.84
CA LEU A 183 10.16 11.32 -14.66
C LEU A 183 9.04 10.65 -13.83
N ASN A 184 9.10 9.32 -13.67
CA ASN A 184 8.23 8.51 -12.83
C ASN A 184 8.88 8.01 -11.52
N ASN A 185 10.08 8.51 -11.14
CA ASN A 185 10.79 8.15 -9.89
C ASN A 185 10.65 6.68 -9.47
N CYS A 186 10.83 5.75 -10.42
CA CYS A 186 10.80 4.33 -10.10
C CYS A 186 11.94 4.03 -9.12
N ALA A 187 11.58 3.75 -7.88
CA ALA A 187 12.49 3.21 -6.88
C ALA A 187 13.07 1.90 -7.40
N TYR A 188 14.40 1.81 -7.48
CA TYR A 188 15.05 0.54 -7.73
C TYR A 188 15.33 -0.10 -6.37
N TYR A 189 14.69 -1.25 -6.12
CA TYR A 189 14.91 -2.01 -4.91
C TYR A 189 16.28 -2.69 -4.99
N ARG A 190 17.21 -2.29 -4.14
CA ARG A 190 18.39 -3.11 -3.84
C ARG A 190 18.24 -3.65 -2.43
N SER A 191 17.76 -4.87 -2.31
CA SER A 191 17.70 -5.59 -1.04
C SER A 191 19.10 -5.67 -0.43
N THR A 192 19.26 -4.99 0.70
CA THR A 192 20.33 -5.30 1.65
C THR A 192 19.61 -5.65 2.92
N PHE A 193 19.75 -6.90 3.38
CA PHE A 193 19.19 -7.31 4.66
C PHE A 193 19.89 -6.50 5.75
N VAL A 194 19.16 -5.61 6.40
CA VAL A 194 19.73 -4.74 7.44
C VAL A 194 19.64 -5.48 8.78
N SER A 195 20.79 -5.70 9.43
CA SER A 195 20.84 -6.28 10.77
C SER A 195 20.05 -5.43 11.80
N PRO A 196 19.53 -5.99 12.89
CA PRO A 196 18.71 -5.30 13.90
C PRO A 196 19.28 -4.00 14.50
N GLY A 197 20.59 -3.73 14.34
CA GLY A 197 21.26 -2.53 14.84
C GLY A 197 21.17 -1.26 13.97
N LEU A 198 20.54 -1.31 12.79
CA LEU A 198 20.41 -0.16 11.86
C LEU A 198 18.94 0.24 11.67
N LEU A 199 18.24 0.53 12.76
CA LEU A 199 16.84 0.97 12.72
C LEU A 199 16.69 2.41 12.18
N PRO A 200 15.60 2.74 11.48
CA PRO A 200 15.36 4.08 10.91
C PRO A 200 15.37 5.20 11.95
N GLY A 201 15.91 6.35 11.58
CA GLY A 201 15.95 7.58 12.38
C GLY A 201 14.78 8.53 12.12
N LYS A 202 14.75 9.67 12.83
CA LYS A 202 13.76 10.74 12.58
C LYS A 202 13.99 11.34 11.18
N GLY A 203 12.96 11.32 10.32
CA GLY A 203 13.02 11.80 8.93
C GLY A 203 13.14 10.70 7.89
N ASP A 204 13.43 9.46 8.29
CA ASP A 204 13.45 8.30 7.39
C ASP A 204 12.02 7.87 7.00
N ALA A 205 11.83 7.48 5.74
CA ALA A 205 10.60 6.88 5.25
C ALA A 205 10.61 5.38 5.52
N VAL A 206 9.52 4.88 6.12
CA VAL A 206 9.39 3.46 6.46
C VAL A 206 8.12 2.92 5.83
N LEU A 207 8.27 1.98 4.91
CA LEU A 207 7.21 1.12 4.41
C LEU A 207 7.16 -0.12 5.31
N ILE A 208 6.00 -0.52 5.78
CA ILE A 208 5.84 -1.75 6.55
C ILE A 208 5.00 -2.68 5.70
N ASN A 209 5.60 -3.79 5.29
CA ASN A 209 4.90 -4.90 4.70
C ASN A 209 4.61 -5.91 5.82
N CYS A 210 3.33 -6.16 6.06
CA CYS A 210 2.89 -6.92 7.22
C CYS A 210 2.01 -8.08 6.76
N LEU A 211 2.49 -9.30 7.01
CA LEU A 211 1.61 -10.46 7.02
C LEU A 211 0.96 -10.52 8.40
N THR A 212 -0.36 -10.46 8.42
CA THR A 212 -1.17 -10.53 9.64
C THR A 212 -1.93 -11.85 9.62
N PHE A 213 -1.78 -12.66 10.66
CA PHE A 213 -2.51 -13.91 10.87
C PHE A 213 -3.20 -13.91 12.23
#